data_AF-A0A9E4M4B9-F1
#
_entry.id   AF-A0A9E4M4B9-F1
#
_cell.length_a   1.000
_cell.length_b   1.000
_cell.length_c   1.000
_cell.angle_alpha   90.00
_cell.angle_beta   90.00
_cell.angle_gamma   90.00
#
_symmetry.space_group_name_H-M   'P 1'
#
loop_
_entity.id
_entity.type
_entity.pdbx_description
1 polymer ?
#
loop_
_entity_poly.entity_id
_entity_poly.type
_entity_poly.pdbx_seq_one_letter_code
_entity_poly.pdbx_strand_id
1 'polypeptide(L)' 'MPALIEGRLSSPQGRSQLVELATRLIIEEALEAEARDVTGRKYYEHGVEPGQGYRNGNRTARLKTAEGAIEYSAP' A
#
# COMPACT_ATOMS: atom_id res chain seq x y z
N MET A 1 -15.98 14.08 11.66
CA MET A 1 -15.19 13.42 10.60
C MET A 1 -15.83 13.51 9.20
N PRO A 2 -17.14 13.22 8.99
CA PRO A 2 -17.75 13.22 7.64
C PRO A 2 -17.67 14.60 6.94
N ALA A 3 -18.01 15.66 7.66
CA ALA A 3 -17.96 17.04 7.15
C ALA A 3 -16.54 17.50 6.74
N LEU A 4 -15.49 16.93 7.35
CA LEU A 4 -14.11 17.27 6.99
C LEU A 4 -13.71 16.62 5.65
N ILE A 5 -14.17 15.39 5.41
CA ILE A 5 -13.93 14.66 4.16
C ILE A 5 -14.73 15.32 3.04
N GLU A 6 -16.03 15.54 3.24
CA GLU A 6 -16.88 16.26 2.28
C GLU A 6 -16.32 17.64 1.94
N GLY A 7 -15.90 18.41 2.96
CA GLY A 7 -15.28 19.71 2.76
C GLY A 7 -14.02 19.66 1.89
N ARG A 8 -13.14 18.67 2.09
CA ARG A 8 -11.90 18.52 1.30
C ARG A 8 -12.19 18.06 -0.13
N LEU A 9 -13.12 17.12 -0.30
CA LEU A 9 -13.50 16.56 -1.61
C LEU A 9 -14.32 17.54 -2.47
N SER A 10 -14.83 18.63 -1.90
CA SER A 10 -15.46 19.70 -2.66
C SER A 10 -14.50 20.39 -3.65
N SER A 11 -13.19 20.35 -3.38
CA SER A 11 -12.16 20.91 -4.26
C SER A 11 -11.66 19.91 -5.31
N PRO A 12 -11.33 20.35 -6.54
CA PRO A 12 -10.65 19.50 -7.52
C PRO A 12 -9.35 18.90 -6.98
N GLN A 13 -8.55 19.69 -6.25
CA GLN A 13 -7.28 19.25 -5.67
C GLN A 13 -7.47 18.13 -4.63
N GLY A 14 -8.48 18.25 -3.76
CA GLY A 14 -8.78 17.23 -2.77
C GLY A 14 -9.24 15.91 -3.40
N ARG A 15 -9.97 15.97 -4.52
CA ARG A 15 -10.33 14.77 -5.30
C ARG A 15 -9.11 14.14 -5.96
N SER A 16 -8.23 14.92 -6.59
CA SER A 16 -6.99 14.40 -7.17
C SER A 16 -6.10 13.74 -6.11
N GLN A 17 -5.94 14.37 -4.94
CA GLN A 17 -5.18 13.79 -3.82
C GLN A 17 -5.80 12.48 -3.31
N LEU A 18 -7.13 12.39 -3.26
CA LEU A 18 -7.78 11.14 -2.87
C LEU A 18 -7.47 10.01 -3.86
N VAL A 19 -7.48 10.31 -5.17
CA VAL A 19 -7.15 9.32 -6.20
C VAL A 19 -5.68 8.89 -6.06
N GLU A 20 -4.74 9.82 -5.88
CA GLU A 20 -3.33 9.47 -5.66
C GLU A 20 -3.12 8.58 -4.43
N LEU A 21 -3.81 8.89 -3.31
CA LEU A 21 -3.75 8.09 -2.08
C LEU A 21 -4.38 6.71 -2.26
N ALA A 22 -5.50 6.63 -2.98
CA ALA A 22 -6.15 5.35 -3.29
C ALA A 22 -5.26 4.49 -4.19
N THR A 23 -4.63 5.08 -5.21
CA THR A 23 -3.67 4.39 -6.08
C THR A 23 -2.48 3.87 -5.28
N ARG A 24 -1.91 4.69 -4.38
CA ARG A 24 -0.84 4.23 -3.47
C ARG A 24 -1.29 3.03 -2.63
N LEU A 25 -2.46 3.13 -2.00
CA LEU A 25 -2.99 2.06 -1.16
C LEU A 25 -3.17 0.75 -1.95
N ILE A 26 -3.71 0.82 -3.17
CA ILE A 26 -3.88 -0.36 -4.02
C ILE A 26 -2.52 -1.01 -4.33
N ILE A 27 -1.49 -0.23 -4.63
CA ILE A 27 -0.14 -0.74 -4.90
C ILE A 27 0.44 -1.42 -3.66
N GLU A 28 0.36 -0.75 -2.50
CA GLU A 28 0.92 -1.26 -1.25
C GLU A 28 0.23 -2.55 -0.81
N GLU A 29 -1.11 -2.60 -0.86
CA GLU A 29 -1.88 -3.79 -0.49
C GLU A 29 -1.67 -4.96 -1.45
N ALA A 30 -1.53 -4.70 -2.76
CA ALA A 30 -1.22 -5.75 -3.73
C ALA A 30 0.16 -6.38 -3.46
N LEU A 31 1.19 -5.56 -3.22
CA LEU A 31 2.53 -6.07 -2.92
C LEU A 31 2.61 -6.76 -1.56
N GLU A 32 1.87 -6.27 -0.57
CA GLU A 32 1.73 -6.91 0.73
C GLU A 32 1.07 -8.30 0.61
N ALA A 33 0.08 -8.45 -0.29
CA ALA A 33 -0.54 -9.75 -0.56
C ALA A 33 0.47 -10.73 -1.19
N GLU A 34 1.21 -10.31 -2.21
CA GLU A 34 2.27 -11.13 -2.84
C GLU A 34 3.34 -11.54 -1.82
N ALA A 35 3.79 -10.61 -0.96
CA ALA A 35 4.76 -10.91 0.08
C ALA A 35 4.21 -11.94 1.10
N ARG A 36 2.91 -11.88 1.39
CA ARG A 36 2.24 -12.85 2.27
C ARG A 36 2.19 -14.24 1.65
N ASP A 37 1.92 -14.32 0.35
CA ASP A 37 1.86 -15.57 -0.39
C ASP A 37 3.24 -16.24 -0.46
N VAL A 38 4.30 -15.46 -0.69
CA VAL A 38 5.69 -15.96 -0.73
C VAL A 38 6.19 -16.39 0.65
N THR A 39 5.87 -15.63 1.70
CA THR A 39 6.34 -15.95 3.06
C THR A 39 5.47 -16.98 3.77
N GLY A 40 4.29 -17.29 3.23
CA GLY A 40 3.39 -18.33 3.73
C GLY A 40 2.78 -18.05 5.11
N ARG A 41 2.75 -16.79 5.58
CA ARG A 41 2.29 -16.45 6.93
C ARG A 41 1.19 -15.40 6.96
N LYS A 42 0.17 -15.63 7.79
CA LYS A 42 -0.70 -14.53 8.27
C LYS A 42 0.07 -13.67 9.30
N TYR A 43 -0.40 -12.44 9.54
CA TYR A 43 0.27 -11.38 10.33
C TYR A 43 0.72 -11.79 11.77
N TYR A 44 0.30 -12.96 12.29
CA TYR A 44 0.74 -13.51 13.59
C TYR A 44 0.99 -15.04 13.60
N GLU A 45 1.21 -15.69 12.45
CA GLU A 45 1.43 -17.13 12.41
C GLU A 45 2.88 -17.49 12.80
N HIS A 46 3.04 -18.24 13.90
CA HIS A 46 4.33 -18.71 14.38
C HIS A 46 4.69 -20.07 13.77
N GLY A 47 5.90 -20.13 13.20
CA GLY A 47 6.43 -21.31 12.50
C GLY A 47 6.81 -20.92 11.08
N VAL A 48 8.08 -21.05 10.72
CA VAL A 48 8.46 -21.17 9.31
C VAL A 48 8.94 -22.59 9.14
N GLU A 49 8.46 -23.26 8.09
CA GLU A 49 9.23 -24.35 7.51
C GLU A 49 10.62 -23.80 7.14
N PRO A 50 11.72 -24.44 7.54
CA PRO A 50 13.06 -23.96 7.23
C PRO A 50 13.22 -23.76 5.72
N GLY A 51 13.49 -22.51 5.30
CA GLY A 51 13.67 -22.13 3.90
C GLY A 51 12.66 -21.10 3.34
N GLN A 52 11.59 -20.77 4.07
CA GLN A 52 10.49 -19.89 3.61
C GLN A 52 10.72 -18.37 3.81
N GLY A 53 11.94 -17.95 4.17
CA GLY A 53 12.30 -16.53 4.31
C GLY A 53 11.66 -15.81 5.52
N TYR A 54 12.04 -14.54 5.70
CA TYR A 54 11.55 -13.68 6.79
C TYR A 54 11.16 -12.31 6.25
N ARG A 55 10.14 -11.68 6.84
CA ARG A 55 9.82 -10.28 6.60
C ARG A 55 10.94 -9.40 7.17
N ASN A 56 11.45 -8.46 6.37
CA ASN A 56 12.61 -7.64 6.72
C ASN A 56 12.34 -6.13 6.55
N GLY A 57 11.25 -5.67 7.17
CA GLY A 57 10.79 -4.28 7.05
C GLY A 57 10.19 -3.98 5.67
N ASN A 58 10.09 -2.69 5.35
CA ASN A 58 9.57 -2.20 4.07
C ASN A 58 10.64 -1.40 3.33
N ARG A 59 10.52 -1.32 2.01
CA ARG A 59 11.36 -0.50 1.13
C ARG A 59 10.51 0.50 0.38
N THR A 60 11.02 1.72 0.27
CA THR A 60 10.39 2.77 -0.52
C THR A 60 10.78 2.64 -2.00
N ALA A 61 9.81 2.84 -2.88
CA ALA A 61 10.01 2.84 -4.32
C ALA A 61 9.01 3.79 -5.00
N ARG A 62 9.16 3.97 -6.31
CA ARG A 62 8.33 4.89 -7.11
C ARG A 62 7.82 4.22 -8.37
N LEU A 63 6.51 4.26 -8.59
CA LEU A 63 5.84 3.70 -9.76
C LEU A 63 5.24 4.81 -10.63
N LYS A 64 5.43 4.73 -11.94
CA LYS A 64 4.76 5.63 -12.90
C LYS A 64 3.34 5.13 -13.12
N THR A 65 2.35 6.00 -12.86
CA THR A 65 0.91 5.72 -12.98
C THR A 65 0.22 6.79 -13.82
N ALA A 66 -1.08 6.65 -14.07
CA ALA A 66 -1.87 7.65 -14.80
C ALA A 66 -2.01 8.97 -14.01
N GLU A 67 -1.98 8.87 -12.68
CA GLU A 67 -2.05 9.98 -11.72
C GLU A 67 -0.70 10.70 -11.58
N GLY A 68 0.34 10.20 -12.23
CA GLY A 68 1.72 10.66 -12.07
C GLY A 68 2.58 9.59 -11.39
N ALA A 69 3.76 9.99 -10.89
CA ALA A 69 4.67 9.04 -10.27
C ALA A 69 4.42 8.96 -8.77
N ILE A 70 3.87 7.82 -8.33
CA ILE A 70 3.46 7.54 -6.95
C ILE A 70 4.62 6.88 -6.19
N GLU A 71 5.02 7.49 -5.09
CA GLU A 71 5.88 6.85 -4.08
C GLU A 71 5.04 5.90 -3.23
N TYR A 72 5.59 4.72 -2.93
CA TYR A 72 4.95 3.69 -2.11
C TYR A 72 6.00 2.98 -1.24
N SER A 73 5.54 2.29 -0.20
CA SER A 73 6.37 1.48 0.70
C SER A 73 5.77 0.10 0.89
N ALA A 74 6.50 -0.94 0.52
CA ALA A 74 6.04 -2.33 0.62
C ALA A 74 7.15 -3.24 1.20
N PRO A 75 6.81 -4.44 1.72
CA PRO A 75 7.78 -5.37 2.31
C PRO A 75 8.94 -5.80 1.39
#